data_AF-A0ABC9UGY3-F1
#
_entry.id   AF-A0ABC9UGY3-F1
#
_cell.length_a   1.000
_cell.length_b   1.000
_cell.length_c   1.000
_cell.angle_alpha   90.00
_cell.angle_beta   90.00
_cell.angle_gamma   90.00
#
_symmetry.space_group_name_H-M   'P 1'
#
loop_
_entity.id
_entity.type
_entity.pdbx_description
1 polymer ?
#
loop_
_entity_poly.entity_id
_entity_poly.type
_entity_poly.pdbx_seq_one_letter_code
_entity_poly.pdbx_strand_id
1 'polypeptide(L)' 'MNKILLIAALEEIASREGHELNGQDKLVIRTKTAMVLAAKQRHRQRIEAPPYQWRKPDKLRR' A
#
# COMPACT_ATOMS: atom_id res chain seq x y z
N MET A 1 -5.71 -0.86 -9.11
CA MET A 1 -6.15 0.37 -8.41
C MET A 1 -5.01 1.36 -8.48
N ASN A 2 -5.22 2.49 -9.16
CA ASN A 2 -4.15 3.43 -9.49
C ASN A 2 -3.89 4.38 -8.31
N LYS A 3 -2.66 4.38 -7.78
CA LYS A 3 -2.23 5.23 -6.65
C LYS A 3 -2.47 6.72 -6.94
N ILE A 4 -2.21 7.17 -8.16
CA ILE A 4 -2.32 8.58 -8.56
C ILE A 4 -3.78 9.04 -8.48
N LEU A 5 -4.72 8.24 -8.99
CA LEU A 5 -6.14 8.56 -8.97
C LEU A 5 -6.71 8.63 -7.55
N LEU A 6 -6.26 7.76 -6.65
CA LEU A 6 -6.70 7.80 -5.25
C LEU A 6 -6.22 9.05 -4.52
N ILE A 7 -4.97 9.47 -4.76
CA ILE A 7 -4.44 10.69 -4.17
C ILE A 7 -5.20 11.91 -4.71
N ALA A 8 -5.40 11.99 -6.02
CA ALA A 8 -6.14 13.08 -6.64
C ALA A 8 -7.59 13.16 -6.13
N ALA A 9 -8.26 12.02 -5.94
CA ALA A 9 -9.61 11.97 -5.38
C ALA A 9 -9.65 12.47 -3.92
N LEU A 10 -8.64 12.11 -3.10
CA LEU A 10 -8.55 12.59 -1.72
C LEU A 10 -8.26 14.09 -1.64
N GLU A 11 -7.42 14.61 -2.54
CA GLU A 11 -7.14 16.04 -2.65
C GLU A 11 -8.39 16.83 -3.08
N GLU A 12 -9.17 16.30 -4.03
CA GLU A 12 -10.44 16.88 -4.48
C GLU A 12 -11.49 16.89 -3.37
N ILE A 13 -11.62 15.80 -2.60
CA ILE A 13 -12.55 15.72 -1.46
C ILE A 13 -12.17 16.77 -0.41
N ALA A 14 -10.88 16.86 -0.04
CA ALA A 14 -10.41 17.86 0.90
C ALA A 14 -10.70 19.29 0.42
N SER A 15 -10.49 19.57 -0.88
CA SER A 15 -10.82 20.87 -1.47
C SER A 15 -12.30 21.20 -1.38
N ARG A 16 -13.20 20.22 -1.61
CA ARG A 16 -14.66 20.41 -1.51
C ARG A 16 -15.12 20.65 -0.07
N GLU A 17 -14.43 20.07 0.89
CA GLU A 17 -14.67 20.26 2.32
C GLU A 17 -14.07 21.58 2.85
N GLY A 18 -13.39 22.36 2.00
CA GLY A 18 -12.75 23.62 2.37
C GLY A 18 -11.44 23.43 3.15
N HIS A 19 -10.86 22.22 3.12
CA HIS A 19 -9.58 21.93 3.73
C HIS A 19 -8.43 22.31 2.79
N GLU A 20 -7.67 23.32 3.19
CA GLU A 20 -6.46 23.71 2.45
C GLU A 20 -5.29 22.80 2.83
N LEU A 21 -4.96 21.86 1.94
CA LEU A 21 -3.90 20.89 2.18
C LEU A 21 -2.51 21.54 2.05
N ASN A 22 -1.78 21.60 3.15
CA ASN A 22 -0.40 22.04 3.14
C ASN A 22 0.55 20.95 2.60
N GLY A 23 1.86 21.24 2.52
CA GLY A 23 2.85 20.28 2.03
C GLY A 23 2.96 19.00 2.87
N GLN A 24 2.79 19.12 4.18
CA GLN A 24 2.83 17.99 5.11
C GLN A 24 1.59 17.10 4.94
N ASP A 25 0.40 17.67 4.77
CA ASP A 25 -0.84 16.92 4.57
C ASP A 25 -0.77 16.09 3.29
N LYS A 26 -0.28 16.70 2.20
CA LYS A 26 -0.05 15.99 0.92
C LYS A 26 0.94 14.84 1.08
N LEU A 27 2.01 15.03 1.85
CA LEU A 27 2.97 13.96 2.16
C LEU A 27 2.31 12.83 2.96
N VAL A 28 1.51 13.16 3.97
CA VAL A 28 0.79 12.19 4.80
C VAL A 28 -0.18 11.38 3.94
N ILE A 29 -0.98 12.03 3.09
CA ILE A 29 -1.92 11.38 2.16
C ILE A 29 -1.17 10.39 1.27
N ARG A 30 -0.08 10.79 0.63
CA ARG A 30 0.74 9.94 -0.26
C ARG A 30 1.28 8.72 0.48
N THR A 31 1.83 8.94 1.68
CA THR A 31 2.48 7.90 2.48
C THR A 31 1.47 6.88 2.98
N LYS A 32 0.37 7.33 3.58
CA LYS A 32 -0.71 6.45 4.06
C LYS A 32 -1.34 5.68 2.91
N THR A 33 -1.62 6.33 1.78
CA THR A 33 -2.17 5.65 0.59
C THR A 33 -1.23 4.56 0.09
N ALA A 34 0.08 4.84 0.01
CA ALA A 34 1.08 3.85 -0.37
C ALA A 34 1.13 2.65 0.60
N MET A 35 1.10 2.92 1.91
CA MET A 35 1.09 1.87 2.95
C MET A 35 -0.13 0.95 2.82
N VAL A 36 -1.33 1.52 2.66
CA VAL A 36 -2.59 0.76 2.53
C VAL A 36 -2.58 -0.08 1.26
N LEU A 37 -2.16 0.49 0.12
CA LEU A 37 -2.03 -0.26 -1.13
C LEU A 37 -1.05 -1.42 -1.02
N ALA A 38 0.12 -1.19 -0.40
CA ALA A 38 1.11 -2.24 -0.17
C ALA A 38 0.58 -3.33 0.78
N ALA A 39 -0.16 -2.96 1.82
CA ALA A 39 -0.80 -3.92 2.71
C ALA A 39 -1.84 -4.78 1.98
N LYS A 40 -2.71 -4.16 1.17
CA LYS A 40 -3.69 -4.86 0.33
C LYS A 40 -3.02 -5.82 -0.65
N GLN A 41 -1.93 -5.40 -1.28
CA GLN A 41 -1.18 -6.25 -2.20
C GLN A 41 -0.52 -7.43 -1.49
N ARG A 42 0.12 -7.21 -0.33
CA ARG A 42 0.68 -8.28 0.50
C ARG A 42 -0.38 -9.27 0.95
N HIS A 43 -1.56 -8.77 1.34
CA HIS A 43 -2.68 -9.63 1.71
C HIS A 43 -3.10 -10.51 0.52
N ARG A 44 -3.30 -9.92 -0.66
CA ARG A 44 -3.60 -10.67 -1.88
C ARG A 44 -2.54 -11.73 -2.18
N GLN A 45 -1.26 -11.36 -2.16
CA GLN A 45 -0.15 -12.29 -2.38
C GLN A 45 -0.16 -13.46 -1.39
N ARG A 46 -0.55 -13.23 -0.12
CA ARG A 46 -0.67 -14.30 0.89
C ARG A 46 -1.84 -15.24 0.60
N ILE A 47 -2.97 -14.71 0.13
CA ILE A 47 -4.15 -15.52 -0.21
C ILE A 47 -3.90 -16.34 -1.47
N GLU A 48 -3.20 -15.77 -2.45
CA GLU A 48 -2.84 -16.43 -3.71
C GLU A 48 -1.61 -17.33 -3.59
N ALA A 49 -0.86 -17.26 -2.47
CA ALA A 49 0.33 -18.07 -2.28
C ALA A 49 -0.03 -19.56 -2.18
N PRO A 50 0.76 -20.44 -2.81
CA PRO A 50 0.59 -21.87 -2.62
C PRO A 50 0.85 -22.23 -1.14
N PRO A 51 0.24 -23.32 -0.65
CA PRO A 51 0.52 -23.82 0.69
C PRO A 51 2.03 -24.00 0.91
N TYR A 52 2.52 -23.59 2.07
CA TYR A 52 3.91 -23.77 2.43
C TYR A 52 4.26 -25.25 2.47
N GLN A 53 5.26 -25.65 1.68
CA GLN A 53 5.84 -26.99 1.72
C GLN A 53 7.27 -26.87 2.23
N TRP A 54 7.52 -27.40 3.42
CA TRP A 54 8.89 -27.51 3.93
C TRP A 54 9.68 -28.48 3.03
N ARG A 55 10.78 -27.99 2.46
CA ARG A 55 11.74 -28.82 1.71
C ARG A 55 13.03 -28.88 2.51
N LYS A 56 13.53 -30.10 2.73
CA LYS A 56 14.83 -30.32 3.36
C LYS A 56 15.90 -29.63 2.49
N PRO A 57 16.73 -28.74 3.05
CA PRO A 57 17.81 -28.12 2.29
C PRO A 57 18.80 -29.18 1.80
N ASP A 58 19.22 -29.10 0.54
CA ASP A 58 20.19 -30.04 -0.05
C ASP A 58 21.58 -29.92 0.57
N LYS A 59 21.90 -28.75 1.14
CA LYS A 59 23.17 -28.49 1.82
C LYS A 59 22.92 -27.82 3.15
N LEU A 60 23.65 -28.27 4.18
CA LEU A 60 23.70 -27.59 5.47
C LEU A 60 24.31 -26.20 5.26
N ARG A 61 23.65 -25.16 5.80
CA ARG A 61 24.26 -23.83 5.92
C ARG A 61 25.43 -23.96 6.89
N ARG A 62 26.66 -23.95 6.36
CA ARG A 62 27.89 -23.78 7.15
C ARG A 62 28.17 -22.30 7.33
#